data_AF-A0A0W1R836-F1
#
_entry.id   AF-A0A0W1R836-F1
#
_cell.length_a   1.000
_cell.length_b   1.000
_cell.length_c   1.000
_cell.angle_alpha   90.00
_cell.angle_beta   90.00
_cell.angle_gamma   90.00
#
_symmetry.space_group_name_H-M   'P 1'
#
loop_
_entity.id
_entity.type
_entity.pdbx_description
1 polymer ?
#
loop_
_entity_poly.entity_id
_entity_poly.type
_entity_poly.pdbx_seq_one_letter_code
_entity_poly.pdbx_strand_id
1 'polypeptide(L)' 'MATIVYESPDGIAEDEVPAENISDSGKVAGVRVKHDEGYLHLPYGRVYSIRTSEKGGKVDYSSP' A
#
# COMPACT_ATOMS: atom_id res chain seq x y z
N MET A 1 -5.62 7.60 6.61
CA MET A 1 -4.20 7.39 6.29
C MET A 1 -3.91 5.91 6.34
N ALA A 2 -2.88 5.46 5.65
CA ALA A 2 -2.41 4.09 5.66
C ALA A 2 -0.89 4.07 5.77
N THR A 3 -0.39 3.19 6.62
CA THR A 3 1.04 2.91 6.75
C THR A 3 1.34 1.65 5.96
N ILE A 4 2.28 1.71 5.02
CA ILE A 4 2.76 0.55 4.26
C ILE A 4 4.21 0.27 4.65
N VAL A 5 4.49 -0.99 4.98
CA VAL A 5 5.83 -1.48 5.30
C VAL A 5 6.25 -2.47 4.22
N TYR A 6 7.40 -2.24 3.60
CA TYR A 6 7.87 -3.03 2.46
C TYR A 6 9.39 -3.11 2.37
N GLU A 7 9.90 -4.06 1.59
CA GLU A 7 11.32 -4.22 1.28
C GLU A 7 11.74 -3.29 0.11
N SER A 8 12.65 -2.37 0.40
CA SER A 8 13.35 -1.52 -0.56
C SER A 8 14.80 -2.00 -0.76
N PRO A 9 15.52 -1.49 -1.78
CA PRO A 9 16.94 -1.81 -1.96
C PRO A 9 17.82 -1.48 -0.75
N ASP A 10 17.41 -0.52 0.07
CA ASP A 10 18.13 -0.05 1.26
C ASP A 10 17.69 -0.77 2.55
N GLY A 11 16.72 -1.69 2.47
CA GLY A 11 16.19 -2.46 3.59
C GLY A 11 14.69 -2.29 3.77
N ILE A 12 14.22 -2.35 5.01
CA ILE A 12 12.79 -2.21 5.31
C ILE A 12 12.42 -0.73 5.30
N ALA A 13 11.49 -0.35 4.42
CA ALA A 13 10.92 0.99 4.33
C ALA A 13 9.51 1.02 4.94
N GLU A 14 9.15 2.17 5.49
CA GLU A 14 7.82 2.46 6.04
C GLU A 14 7.36 3.81 5.53
N ASP A 15 6.22 3.82 4.82
CA ASP A 15 5.63 5.05 4.27
C ASP A 15 4.22 5.25 4.82
N GLU A 16 3.91 6.49 5.18
CA GLU A 16 2.54 6.91 5.49
C GLU A 16 1.94 7.65 4.29
N VAL A 17 0.84 7.10 3.74
CA VAL A 17 0.17 7.63 2.54
C VAL A 17 -1.35 7.70 2.76
N PRO A 18 -2.07 8.53 2.00
CA PRO A 18 -3.53 8.45 1.94
C PRO A 18 -3.96 7.02 1.52
N ALA A 19 -4.96 6.45 2.18
CA ALA A 19 -5.40 5.09 1.88
C ALA A 19 -5.91 4.95 0.44
N GLU A 20 -6.51 6.02 -0.11
CA GLU A 20 -6.95 6.11 -1.51
C GLU A 20 -5.79 6.05 -2.54
N ASN A 21 -4.56 6.29 -2.10
CA ASN A 21 -3.38 6.21 -2.97
C ASN A 21 -2.86 4.77 -3.10
N ILE A 22 -3.40 3.80 -2.36
CA ILE A 22 -3.04 2.40 -2.44
C ILE A 22 -4.07 1.67 -3.32
N SER A 23 -3.59 1.02 -4.37
CA SER A 23 -4.42 0.28 -5.34
C SER A 23 -3.72 -0.99 -5.79
N ASP A 24 -4.44 -1.88 -6.49
CA ASP A 24 -3.78 -2.97 -7.22
C ASP A 24 -2.86 -2.40 -8.30
N SER A 25 -1.70 -3.02 -8.47
CA SER A 25 -0.66 -2.53 -9.36
C SER A 25 -1.05 -2.59 -10.84
N GLY A 26 -1.80 -3.61 -11.26
CA GLY A 26 -2.11 -3.91 -12.66
C GLY A 26 -0.89 -4.21 -13.56
N LYS A 27 0.35 -3.97 -13.10
CA LYS A 27 1.61 -4.25 -13.81
C LYS A 27 2.39 -5.41 -13.20
N VAL A 28 2.31 -5.57 -11.88
CA VAL A 28 2.92 -6.67 -11.13
C VAL A 28 1.88 -7.27 -10.21
N ALA A 29 2.04 -8.53 -9.82
CA ALA A 29 1.23 -9.14 -8.76
C ALA A 29 1.58 -8.47 -7.42
N GLY A 30 0.87 -7.41 -7.08
CA GLY A 30 1.22 -6.53 -5.98
C GLY A 30 0.39 -5.26 -5.93
N VAL A 31 0.80 -4.33 -5.07
CA VAL A 31 0.13 -3.04 -4.89
C VAL A 31 0.89 -1.94 -5.63
N ARG A 32 0.18 -0.86 -5.93
CA ARG A 32 0.76 0.40 -6.37
C ARG A 32 0.38 1.48 -5.40
N VAL A 33 1.38 2.24 -4.98
CA VAL A 33 1.25 3.39 -4.09
C VAL A 33 1.52 4.66 -4.90
N LYS A 34 0.58 5.62 -4.83
CA LYS A 34 0.75 6.94 -5.44
C LYS A 34 1.44 7.88 -4.44
N HIS A 35 2.56 8.45 -4.87
CA HIS A 35 3.32 9.50 -4.19
C HIS A 35 3.32 10.78 -5.05
N ASP A 36 3.81 11.88 -4.49
CA ASP A 36 3.93 13.15 -5.22
C ASP A 36 4.84 13.05 -6.45
N GLU A 37 5.88 12.22 -6.36
CA GLU A 37 6.88 12.02 -7.40
C GLU A 37 6.49 10.93 -8.42
N GLY A 38 5.37 10.23 -8.22
CA GLY A 38 4.89 9.22 -9.16
C GLY A 38 4.24 8.00 -8.51
N TYR A 39 4.43 6.83 -9.14
CA TYR A 39 3.83 5.58 -8.69
C TYR A 39 4.90 4.56 -8.33
N LEU A 40 4.83 4.07 -7.10
CA LEU A 40 5.66 2.97 -6.62
C LEU A 40 4.89 1.66 -6.79
N HIS A 41 5.43 0.73 -7.58
CA HIS A 41 4.84 -0.59 -7.78
C HIS A 41 5.58 -1.62 -6.91
N LEU A 42 4.87 -2.22 -5.95
CA LEU A 42 5.42 -3.14 -4.96
C LEU A 42 4.84 -4.55 -5.16
N PRO A 43 5.65 -5.54 -5.57
CA PRO A 43 5.23 -6.94 -5.59
C PRO A 43 4.80 -7.41 -4.20
N TYR A 44 3.79 -8.28 -4.09
CA TYR A 44 3.30 -8.76 -2.79
C TYR A 44 4.39 -9.43 -1.94
N GLY A 45 5.36 -10.10 -2.57
CA GLY A 45 6.48 -10.71 -1.87
C GLY A 45 7.39 -9.72 -1.13
N ARG A 46 7.25 -8.42 -1.40
CA ARG A 46 7.98 -7.34 -0.72
C ARG A 46 7.11 -6.51 0.22
N VAL A 47 5.80 -6.74 0.26
CA VAL A 47 4.90 -5.99 1.15
C VAL A 47 4.71 -6.78 2.43
N TYR A 48 5.16 -6.24 3.55
CA TYR A 48 5.04 -6.90 4.85
C TYR A 48 3.75 -6.55 5.57
N SER A 49 3.31 -5.29 5.48
CA SER A 49 2.01 -4.89 6.02
C SER A 49 1.46 -3.62 5.39
N ILE A 50 0.14 -3.53 5.33
CA ILE A 50 -0.60 -2.30 5.07
C ILE A 50 -1.58 -2.13 6.22
N ARG A 51 -1.49 -1.02 6.95
CA ARG A 51 -2.34 -0.73 8.11
C ARG A 51 -3.05 0.59 7.90
N THR A 52 -4.37 0.56 7.81
CA THR A 52 -5.20 1.77 7.76
C THR A 52 -5.45 2.27 9.18
N SER A 53 -5.13 3.53 9.45
CA SER A 53 -5.55 4.20 10.69
C SER A 53 -6.97 4.77 10.52
N GLU A 54 -7.82 4.58 11.53
CA GLU A 54 -9.29 4.73 11.57
C GLU A 54 -9.89 6.12 11.20
N LYS A 55 -9.14 7.00 10.54
CA LYS A 55 -9.73 8.18 9.88
C LYS A 55 -10.26 7.92 8.47
N GLY A 56 -10.18 6.69 7.94
CA GLY A 56 -10.69 6.36 6.62
C GLY A 56 -11.37 5.00 6.59
N GLY A 57 -12.70 5.02 6.40
CA GLY A 57 -13.51 3.95 5.80
C GLY A 57 -13.31 2.53 6.34
N LYS A 58 -14.30 2.06 7.12
CA LYS A 58 -14.56 0.63 7.34
C LYS A 58 -14.58 -0.07 5.97
N VAL A 59 -13.57 -0.88 5.66
CA VAL A 59 -13.65 -1.79 4.52
C VAL A 59 -14.44 -3.00 5.00
N ASP A 60 -15.70 -3.08 4.58
CA ASP A 60 -16.58 -4.20 4.87
C ASP A 60 -16.21 -5.37 3.96
N TYR A 61 -15.68 -6.44 4.53
CA TYR A 61 -15.31 -7.66 3.80
C TYR A 61 -16.50 -8.62 3.65
N SER A 62 -17.74 -8.16 3.82
CA SER A 62 -18.92 -8.94 3.48
C SER A 62 -19.07 -9.02 1.95
N SER A 63 -18.44 -10.04 1.36
CA SER A 63 -18.85 -10.54 0.04
C SER A 63 -20.09 -11.44 0.19
N PRO A 64 -21.05 -11.40 -0.75
CA PRO A 64 -22.23 -12.27 -0.78
C PRO A 64 -21.91 -13.75 -1.05
#